data_AF-A0A510IXQ9-F1
#
_entry.id   AF-A0A510IXQ9-F1
#
_cell.length_a   1.000
_cell.length_b   1.000
_cell.length_c   1.000
_cell.angle_alpha   90.00
_cell.angle_beta   90.00
_cell.angle_gamma   90.00
#
_symmetry.space_group_name_H-M   'P 1'
#
loop_
_entity.id
_entity.type
_entity.pdbx_description
1 polymer ?
#
loop_
_entity_poly.entity_id
_entity_poly.type
_entity_poly.pdbx_seq_one_letter_code
_entity_poly.pdbx_strand_id
1 'polypeptide(L)'
;MAGKIWNLPNTMIGLGVSTLALGADLIQSAVLTAFTFENHFQNIGFSFGNNALQIRTGLTLPGNTGGGLTIGNVILYNNSRPGQNIRSPYAGNRQVNLGRHEGFHTRQGERLGIFYLPAMIWHGVAAPNNPLEIQADDNSLVR
;
A
#
# COMPACT_ATOMS: atom_id res chain seq x y z
N MET A 1 -20.74 -2.64 4.02
CA MET A 1 -20.50 -1.37 4.73
C MET A 1 -20.08 -1.56 6.19
N ALA A 2 -20.70 -2.45 6.98
CA ALA A 2 -20.31 -2.69 8.38
C ALA A 2 -18.79 -2.96 8.58
N GLY A 3 -18.18 -3.78 7.71
CA GLY A 3 -16.73 -4.03 7.76
C GLY A 3 -15.87 -2.77 7.55
N LYS A 4 -16.32 -1.81 6.72
CA LYS A 4 -15.60 -0.53 6.54
C LYS A 4 -15.62 0.31 7.82
N ILE A 5 -16.76 0.34 8.51
CA ILE A 5 -16.93 1.03 9.79
C ILE A 5 -16.05 0.39 10.86
N TRP A 6 -16.07 -0.94 10.95
CA TRP A 6 -15.24 -1.72 11.87
C TRP A 6 -13.73 -1.52 11.62
N ASN A 7 -13.34 -1.23 10.37
CA ASN A 7 -11.98 -0.95 9.95
C ASN A 7 -11.61 0.55 10.00
N LEU A 8 -12.49 1.42 10.53
CA LEU A 8 -12.23 2.87 10.62
C LEU A 8 -10.99 3.23 11.45
N PRO A 9 -10.71 2.60 12.61
CA PRO A 9 -9.50 2.90 13.37
C PRO A 9 -8.22 2.75 12.53
N ASN A 10 -8.10 1.65 11.77
CA ASN A 10 -6.98 1.45 10.87
C ASN A 10 -7.00 2.44 9.70
N THR A 11 -8.19 2.81 9.20
CA THR A 11 -8.32 3.79 8.12
C THR A 11 -7.77 5.15 8.53
N MET A 12 -8.02 5.59 9.76
CA MET A 12 -7.45 6.84 10.30
C MET A 12 -5.91 6.78 10.35
N ILE A 13 -5.35 5.65 10.77
CA ILE A 13 -3.90 5.41 10.76
C ILE A 13 -3.36 5.47 9.32
N GLY A 14 -4.01 4.79 8.38
CA GLY A 14 -3.63 4.77 6.97
C GLY A 14 -3.65 6.16 6.32
N LEU A 15 -4.64 6.99 6.65
CA LEU A 15 -4.69 8.39 6.23
C LEU A 15 -3.53 9.20 6.83
N GLY A 16 -3.24 9.02 8.12
CA GLY A 16 -2.11 9.67 8.78
C GLY A 16 -0.77 9.33 8.11
N VAL A 17 -0.50 8.03 7.92
CA VAL A 17 0.72 7.54 7.26
C VAL A 17 0.82 8.07 5.83
N SER A 18 -0.27 8.01 5.06
CA SER A 18 -0.27 8.49 3.67
C SER A 18 -0.10 10.00 3.56
N THR A 19 -0.64 10.77 4.51
CA THR A 19 -0.46 12.22 4.57
C THR A 19 1.01 12.59 4.84
N LEU A 20 1.66 11.87 5.75
CA LEU A 20 3.09 12.04 6.01
C LEU A 20 3.95 11.70 4.78
N ALA A 21 3.63 10.58 4.11
CA ALA A 21 4.32 10.18 2.88
C ALA A 21 4.15 11.22 1.76
N LEU A 22 2.93 11.72 1.56
CA LEU A 22 2.65 12.81 0.62
C LEU A 22 3.42 14.08 0.96
N GLY A 23 3.46 14.48 2.23
CA GLY A 23 4.21 15.65 2.68
C GLY A 23 5.70 15.53 2.39
N ALA A 24 6.30 14.37 2.68
CA ALA A 24 7.70 14.09 2.36
C ALA A 24 7.97 14.12 0.85
N ASP A 25 7.08 13.53 0.04
CA ASP A 25 7.19 13.53 -1.42
C ASP A 25 7.11 14.93 -2.02
N LEU A 26 6.21 15.77 -1.52
CA LEU A 26 6.07 17.17 -1.95
C LEU A 26 7.33 17.98 -1.64
N ILE A 27 7.90 17.81 -0.44
CA ILE A 27 9.15 18.49 -0.04
C ILE A 27 10.30 18.03 -0.94
N GLN A 28 10.47 16.71 -1.11
CA GLN A 28 11.51 16.15 -1.96
C GLN A 28 11.36 16.60 -3.42
N SER A 29 10.15 16.57 -3.95
CA SER A 29 9.84 17.01 -5.32
C SER A 29 10.14 18.49 -5.52
N ALA A 30 9.80 19.35 -4.55
CA ALA A 30 10.10 20.78 -4.61
C ALA A 30 11.62 21.05 -4.61
N VAL A 31 12.36 20.36 -3.74
CA VAL A 31 13.83 20.45 -3.70
C VAL A 31 14.44 20.00 -5.02
N LEU A 32 14.07 18.81 -5.51
CA LEU A 32 14.59 18.28 -6.77
C LEU A 32 14.25 19.18 -7.96
N THR A 33 13.01 19.68 -8.05
CA THR A 33 12.59 20.59 -9.13
C THR A 33 13.42 21.87 -9.11
N ALA A 34 13.70 22.44 -7.93
CA ALA A 34 14.51 23.65 -7.80
C ALA A 34 15.97 23.44 -8.23
N PHE A 35 16.53 22.24 -8.07
CA PHE A 35 17.93 21.94 -8.42
C PHE A 35 18.11 21.32 -9.81
N THR A 36 17.10 20.65 -10.36
CA THR A 36 17.19 19.91 -11.63
C THR A 36 16.39 20.53 -12.77
N PHE A 37 15.54 21.54 -12.48
CA PHE A 37 14.60 22.14 -13.43
C PHE A 37 13.62 21.14 -14.08
N GLU A 38 13.49 19.93 -13.53
CA GLU A 38 12.52 18.92 -13.95
C GLU A 38 11.33 18.87 -12.99
N ASN A 39 10.11 18.71 -13.51
CA ASN A 39 8.91 18.60 -12.69
C ASN A 39 8.77 17.18 -12.10
N HIS A 40 9.03 17.03 -10.80
CA HIS A 40 8.94 15.73 -10.11
C HIS A 40 7.54 15.37 -9.54
N PHE A 41 6.55 16.26 -9.68
CA PHE A 41 5.18 16.05 -9.15
C PHE A 41 4.35 15.00 -9.89
N GLN A 42 4.83 14.44 -11.02
CA GLN A 42 4.03 13.54 -11.86
C GLN A 42 3.65 12.21 -11.19
N ASN A 43 4.28 11.87 -10.07
CA ASN A 43 4.08 10.61 -9.37
C ASN A 43 3.03 10.69 -8.25
N ILE A 44 2.49 11.87 -7.97
CA ILE A 44 1.43 12.06 -6.97
C ILE A 44 0.06 11.84 -7.60
N GLY A 45 -0.80 11.04 -6.98
CA GLY A 45 -2.15 10.88 -7.48
C GLY A 45 -3.12 10.21 -6.51
N PHE A 46 -4.39 10.52 -6.68
CA PHE A 46 -5.49 9.97 -5.88
C PHE A 46 -6.43 9.18 -6.79
N SER A 47 -6.91 8.04 -6.31
CA SER A 47 -7.93 7.26 -7.02
C SER A 47 -8.71 6.38 -6.04
N PHE A 48 -9.83 5.84 -6.49
CA PHE A 48 -10.55 4.79 -5.78
C PHE A 48 -10.41 3.48 -6.55
N GLY A 49 -10.11 2.40 -5.85
CA GLY A 49 -9.84 1.10 -6.45
C GLY A 49 -9.45 0.10 -5.38
N ASN A 50 -9.48 -1.19 -5.71
CA ASN A 50 -9.06 -2.25 -4.79
C ASN A 50 -9.72 -2.15 -3.40
N ASN A 51 -10.98 -1.71 -3.38
CA ASN A 51 -11.80 -1.50 -2.19
C ASN A 51 -11.35 -0.37 -1.24
N ALA A 52 -10.46 0.53 -1.68
CA ALA A 52 -9.84 1.55 -0.85
C ALA A 52 -9.71 2.91 -1.57
N LEU A 53 -9.42 3.94 -0.78
CA LEU A 53 -8.75 5.14 -1.27
C LEU A 53 -7.30 4.78 -1.60
N GLN A 54 -6.84 5.16 -2.79
CA GLN A 54 -5.50 4.87 -3.26
C GLN A 54 -4.74 6.18 -3.44
N ILE A 55 -3.58 6.25 -2.82
CA ILE A 55 -2.68 7.40 -2.87
C ILE A 55 -1.38 6.91 -3.51
N ARG A 56 -0.95 7.57 -4.58
CA ARG A 56 0.35 7.33 -5.23
C ARG A 56 1.30 8.45 -4.85
N THR A 57 2.55 8.08 -4.58
CA THR A 57 3.67 8.98 -4.30
C THR A 57 4.91 8.53 -5.08
N GLY A 58 5.74 9.48 -5.48
CA GLY A 58 7.09 9.25 -6.01
C GLY A 58 8.16 9.06 -4.94
N LEU A 59 7.80 9.17 -3.66
CA LEU A 59 8.75 9.11 -2.53
C LEU A 59 9.49 7.77 -2.45
N THR A 60 10.77 7.74 -2.80
CA THR A 60 11.63 6.57 -2.57
C THR A 60 11.87 6.34 -1.08
N LEU A 61 11.03 5.53 -0.43
CA LEU A 61 11.33 4.99 0.90
C LEU A 61 12.66 4.18 0.86
N PRO A 62 13.44 4.15 1.96
CA PRO A 62 14.66 3.36 2.05
C PRO A 62 14.39 1.89 1.68
N GLY A 63 15.07 1.38 0.66
CA GLY A 63 14.84 0.01 0.14
C GLY A 63 14.50 -0.06 -1.36
N ASN A 64 14.12 1.06 -1.98
CA ASN A 64 14.09 1.29 -3.44
C ASN A 64 13.33 0.27 -4.33
N THR A 65 12.47 -0.58 -3.78
CA THR A 65 11.79 -1.64 -4.57
C THR A 65 10.44 -1.22 -5.14
N GLY A 66 9.88 -0.08 -4.72
CA GLY A 66 8.50 0.28 -5.02
C GLY A 66 7.51 -0.74 -4.43
N GLY A 67 6.26 -0.34 -4.21
CA GLY A 67 5.28 -1.26 -3.62
C GLY A 67 4.02 -0.58 -3.15
N GLY A 68 3.16 -1.38 -2.52
CA GLY A 68 1.95 -0.93 -1.85
C GLY A 68 2.07 -1.10 -0.34
N LEU A 69 1.32 -0.29 0.39
CA LEU A 69 1.07 -0.46 1.81
C LEU A 69 -0.40 -0.22 2.06
N THR A 70 -1.10 -1.24 2.54
CA THR A 70 -2.52 -1.14 2.91
C THR A 70 -2.70 -1.04 4.41
N ILE A 71 -3.34 0.05 4.85
CA ILE A 71 -3.75 0.23 6.24
C ILE A 71 -5.21 0.72 6.25
N GLY A 72 -6.10 -0.12 6.77
CA GLY A 72 -7.53 0.18 6.79
C GLY A 72 -8.14 0.16 5.38
N ASN A 73 -8.86 1.22 5.01
CA ASN A 73 -9.39 1.44 3.67
C ASN A 73 -8.51 2.40 2.84
N VAL A 74 -7.20 2.46 3.12
CA VAL A 74 -6.24 3.30 2.41
C VAL A 74 -5.08 2.45 1.91
N ILE A 75 -4.73 2.64 0.64
CA ILE A 75 -3.56 2.03 0.00
C ILE A 75 -2.61 3.14 -0.41
N LEU A 76 -1.37 3.07 0.07
CA LEU A 76 -0.27 3.93 -0.36
C LEU A 76 0.60 3.17 -1.36
N TYR A 77 0.69 3.66 -2.58
CA TYR A 77 1.61 3.17 -3.60
C TYR A 77 2.84 4.08 -3.64
N ASN A 78 3.98 3.54 -3.24
CA ASN A 78 5.28 4.20 -3.37
C ASN A 78 5.93 3.73 -4.68
N ASN A 79 6.20 4.69 -5.57
CA ASN A 79 6.87 4.49 -6.86
C ASN A 79 6.34 3.27 -7.62
N SER A 80 5.02 3.06 -7.51
CA SER A 80 4.31 1.89 -8.02
C SER A 80 2.88 2.26 -8.38
N ARG A 81 2.15 1.32 -8.96
CA ARG A 81 0.77 1.54 -9.43
C ARG A 81 -0.07 0.29 -9.25
N PRO A 82 -1.39 0.43 -9.07
CA PRO A 82 -2.30 -0.71 -8.84
C PRO A 82 -2.28 -1.74 -9.99
N GLY A 83 -2.06 -1.30 -11.23
CA GLY A 83 -1.99 -2.21 -12.39
C GLY A 83 -0.65 -2.94 -12.56
N GLN A 84 0.34 -2.67 -11.69
CA GLN A 84 1.67 -3.25 -11.83
C GLN A 84 1.69 -4.71 -11.41
N ASN A 85 2.39 -5.53 -12.19
CA ASN A 85 2.69 -6.90 -11.81
C ASN A 85 4.08 -6.93 -11.18
N ILE A 86 4.18 -7.40 -9.94
CA ILE A 86 5.44 -7.46 -9.18
C ILE A 86 5.75 -8.89 -8.81
N ARG A 87 7.03 -9.16 -8.55
CA ARG A 87 7.45 -10.41 -7.92
C ARG A 87 7.30 -10.24 -6.42
N SER A 88 6.28 -10.87 -5.85
CA SER A 88 6.04 -10.79 -4.42
C SER A 88 6.96 -11.77 -3.71
N PRO A 89 7.74 -11.36 -2.70
CA PRO A 89 8.59 -12.28 -1.94
C PRO A 89 7.76 -13.25 -1.09
N TYR A 90 6.46 -13.00 -0.95
CA TYR A 90 5.54 -13.85 -0.23
C TYR A 90 5.23 -15.09 -1.09
N ALA A 91 4.98 -16.21 -0.42
CA ALA A 91 4.55 -17.45 -1.05
C ALA A 91 5.30 -17.85 -2.36
N GLY A 92 6.63 -18.01 -2.29
CA GLY A 92 7.41 -18.64 -3.37
C GLY A 92 7.85 -17.72 -4.51
N ASN A 93 7.93 -16.40 -4.29
CA ASN A 93 8.47 -15.44 -5.26
C ASN A 93 7.67 -15.39 -6.58
N ARG A 94 6.34 -15.45 -6.48
CA ARG A 94 5.40 -15.52 -7.61
C ARG A 94 5.05 -14.12 -8.12
N GLN A 95 4.58 -14.05 -9.37
CA GLN A 95 4.14 -12.78 -9.94
C GLN A 95 2.69 -12.50 -9.55
N VAL A 96 2.45 -11.36 -8.92
CA VAL A 96 1.13 -10.92 -8.45
C VAL A 96 0.78 -9.57 -9.04
N ASN A 97 -0.51 -9.30 -9.20
CA ASN A 97 -1.00 -7.97 -9.47
C ASN A 97 -1.04 -7.16 -8.16
N LEU A 98 -0.22 -6.10 -8.09
CA LEU A 98 -0.02 -5.32 -6.87
C LEU A 98 -1.33 -4.72 -6.33
N GLY A 99 -2.15 -4.11 -7.19
CA GLY A 99 -3.42 -3.55 -6.77
C GLY A 99 -4.35 -4.60 -6.18
N ARG A 100 -4.44 -5.76 -6.83
CA ARG A 100 -5.23 -6.88 -6.34
C ARG A 100 -4.71 -7.41 -5.00
N HIS A 101 -3.39 -7.52 -4.83
CA HIS A 101 -2.73 -7.91 -3.58
C HIS A 101 -3.11 -6.96 -2.43
N GLU A 102 -2.88 -5.65 -2.59
CA GLU A 102 -3.29 -4.63 -1.61
C GLU A 102 -4.81 -4.61 -1.34
N GLY A 103 -5.61 -4.91 -2.37
CA GLY A 103 -7.06 -5.05 -2.23
C GLY A 103 -7.49 -6.19 -1.31
N PHE A 104 -6.69 -7.25 -1.19
CA PHE A 104 -6.95 -8.31 -0.21
C PHE A 104 -6.68 -7.87 1.21
N HIS A 105 -5.64 -7.09 1.46
CA HIS A 105 -5.40 -6.48 2.76
C HIS A 105 -6.55 -5.57 3.19
N THR A 106 -7.15 -4.84 2.26
CA THR A 106 -8.33 -4.02 2.57
C THR A 106 -9.51 -4.90 3.03
N ARG A 107 -9.74 -6.04 2.36
CA ARG A 107 -10.80 -6.99 2.72
C ARG A 107 -10.51 -7.73 4.02
N GLN A 108 -9.25 -8.06 4.30
CA GLN A 108 -8.81 -8.60 5.58
C GLN A 108 -9.08 -7.59 6.70
N GLY A 109 -8.78 -6.32 6.47
CA GLY A 109 -9.11 -5.20 7.34
C GLY A 109 -10.61 -5.10 7.61
N GLU A 110 -11.46 -5.24 6.60
CA GLU A 110 -12.92 -5.23 6.81
C GLU A 110 -13.45 -6.40 7.64
N ARG A 111 -12.77 -7.55 7.61
CA ARG A 111 -13.15 -8.75 8.38
C ARG A 111 -12.65 -8.68 9.82
N LEU A 112 -11.41 -8.26 10.02
CA LEU A 112 -10.76 -8.22 11.33
C LEU A 112 -10.98 -6.89 12.07
N GLY A 113 -11.30 -5.81 11.35
CA GLY A 113 -11.41 -4.44 11.82
C GLY A 113 -10.23 -4.04 12.68
N ILE A 114 -10.48 -3.58 13.90
CA ILE A 114 -9.41 -3.11 14.81
C ILE A 114 -8.32 -4.17 15.06
N PHE A 115 -8.62 -5.45 14.87
CA PHE A 115 -7.65 -6.54 15.06
C PHE A 115 -6.76 -6.81 13.84
N TYR A 116 -6.98 -6.14 12.70
CA TYR A 116 -6.16 -6.33 11.50
C TYR A 116 -4.67 -5.98 11.73
N LEU A 117 -4.38 -4.78 12.24
CA LEU A 117 -2.99 -4.37 12.50
C LEU A 117 -2.33 -5.23 13.58
N PRO A 118 -2.97 -5.52 14.73
CA PRO A 118 -2.44 -6.49 15.68
C PRO A 118 -2.12 -7.85 15.04
N ALA A 119 -3.00 -8.39 14.19
CA ALA A 119 -2.75 -9.66 13.50
C ALA A 119 -1.55 -9.58 12.55
N MET A 120 -1.45 -8.49 11.77
CA MET A 120 -0.33 -8.25 10.86
C MET A 120 1.01 -8.15 11.62
N ILE A 121 1.03 -7.43 12.74
CA ILE A 121 2.21 -7.28 13.61
C ILE A 121 2.59 -8.62 14.24
N TRP A 122 1.60 -9.35 14.76
CA TRP A 122 1.81 -10.65 15.41
C TRP A 122 2.48 -11.67 14.49
N HIS A 123 2.12 -11.65 13.20
CA HIS A 123 2.69 -12.53 12.19
C HIS A 123 3.92 -11.97 11.46
N GLY A 124 4.39 -10.77 11.86
CA GLY A 124 5.49 -10.07 11.20
C GLY A 124 5.01 -9.28 9.99
N VAL A 125 5.12 -7.95 10.05
CA VAL A 125 4.78 -7.06 8.93
C VAL A 125 5.68 -7.40 7.74
N ALA A 126 5.08 -7.63 6.56
CA ALA A 126 5.83 -7.93 5.34
C ALA A 126 6.76 -9.17 5.47
N ALA A 127 6.43 -10.13 6.33
CA ALA A 127 7.22 -11.34 6.52
C ALA A 127 6.83 -12.46 5.51
N PRO A 128 7.80 -13.18 4.90
CA PRO A 128 7.55 -14.28 3.94
C PRO A 128 6.60 -15.39 4.41
N ASN A 129 6.52 -15.59 5.72
CA ASN A 129 5.71 -16.60 6.38
C ASN A 129 4.41 -16.04 7.01
N ASN A 130 4.10 -14.76 6.79
CA ASN A 130 2.87 -14.16 7.31
C ASN A 130 1.66 -14.73 6.53
N PRO A 131 0.68 -15.38 7.20
CA PRO A 131 -0.47 -15.97 6.53
C PRO A 131 -1.36 -14.95 5.84
N LEU A 132 -1.38 -13.68 6.29
CA LEU A 132 -2.13 -12.61 5.64
C LEU A 132 -1.50 -12.20 4.31
N GLU A 133 -0.17 -12.15 4.24
CA GLU A 133 0.62 -11.86 3.04
C GLU A 133 0.50 -13.00 2.02
N ILE A 134 0.68 -14.25 2.48
CA ILE A 134 0.54 -15.46 1.66
C ILE A 134 -0.86 -15.54 1.04
N GLN A 135 -1.90 -15.27 1.84
CA GLN A 135 -3.27 -15.25 1.35
C GLN A 135 -3.47 -14.13 0.31
N ALA A 136 -2.92 -12.94 0.53
CA ALA A 136 -3.03 -11.85 -0.44
C ALA A 136 -2.38 -12.22 -1.77
N ASP A 137 -1.22 -12.89 -1.74
CA ASP A 137 -0.53 -13.43 -2.92
C ASP A 137 -1.32 -14.48 -3.68
N ASP A 138 -1.78 -15.53 -3.00
CA ASP A 138 -2.55 -16.62 -3.63
C ASP A 138 -3.78 -16.10 -4.37
N ASN A 139 -4.39 -15.04 -3.83
CA ASN A 139 -5.57 -14.44 -4.41
C ASN A 139 -5.27 -13.35 -5.44
N SER A 140 -4.01 -12.98 -5.66
CA SER A 140 -3.58 -11.91 -6.58
C SER A 140 -2.65 -12.36 -7.70
N LEU A 141 -2.39 -13.66 -7.82
CA LEU A 141 -1.58 -14.25 -8.89
C LEU A 141 -2.03 -13.78 -10.28
N VAL A 142 -1.03 -13.44 -11.10
CA VAL A 142 -1.19 -13.24 -12.54
C VAL A 142 -1.30 -14.62 -13.18
N ARG A 143 -2.38 -14.86 -13.92
CA ARG A 143 -2.63 -16.12 -14.65
C ARG A 143 -2.27 -15.96 -16.12
#